data_AF-A0A8H5KTZ7-F1
#
_entry.id   AF-A0A8H5KTZ7-F1
#
_cell.length_a   1.000
_cell.length_b   1.000
_cell.length_c   1.000
_cell.angle_alpha   90.00
_cell.angle_beta   90.00
_cell.angle_gamma   90.00
#
_symmetry.space_group_name_H-M   'P 1'
#
loop_
_entity.id
_entity.type
_entity.pdbx_description
1 polymer ?
#
loop_
_entity_poly.entity_id
_entity_poly.type
_entity_poly.pdbx_seq_one_letter_code
_entity_poly.pdbx_strand_id
1 'polypeptide(L)'
;MDNLNIDIRQWLPDEMPESGNWKPFALASVVFVVLRFSIIVTYRLLFSPLAKFPGPKIAASTHLYESYYDYWKQGQYYKVIQRMHEKYGPIVRVTPDELLINDPDFYDTVYVN
;
A
#
# COMPACT_ATOMS: atom_id res chain seq x y z
N MET A 1 8.34 -29.81 60.27
CA MET A 1 8.39 -29.59 58.82
C MET A 1 7.43 -28.46 58.60
N ASP A 2 7.94 -27.24 58.75
CA ASP A 2 7.10 -26.08 58.98
C ASP A 2 6.77 -25.47 57.63
N ASN A 3 5.48 -25.33 57.38
CA ASN A 3 4.93 -24.96 56.09
C ASN A 3 5.32 -23.51 55.78
N LEU A 4 6.35 -23.33 54.94
CA LEU A 4 6.79 -22.01 54.49
C LEU A 4 5.71 -21.44 53.56
N ASN A 5 4.82 -20.62 54.12
CA ASN A 5 3.76 -19.95 53.40
C ASN A 5 4.37 -18.76 52.65
N ILE A 6 4.83 -19.00 51.41
CA ILE A 6 5.47 -17.96 50.58
C ILE A 6 4.36 -17.02 50.06
N ASP A 7 4.26 -15.83 50.67
CA ASP A 7 3.37 -14.79 50.16
C ASP A 7 3.99 -14.16 48.90
N ILE A 8 3.45 -14.57 47.76
CA ILE A 8 3.81 -14.06 46.43
C ILE A 8 3.61 -12.54 46.29
N ARG A 9 2.85 -11.89 47.17
CA ARG A 9 2.69 -10.44 47.20
C ARG A 9 3.98 -9.70 47.53
N GLN A 10 4.96 -10.34 48.20
CA GLN A 10 6.25 -9.70 48.48
C GLN A 10 7.10 -9.44 47.22
N TRP A 11 6.79 -10.14 46.12
CA TRP A 11 7.51 -10.01 44.83
C TRP A 11 6.77 -9.10 43.84
N LEU A 12 5.59 -8.62 44.22
CA LEU A 12 4.84 -7.68 43.41
C LEU A 12 5.20 -6.26 43.85
N PRO A 13 5.59 -5.36 42.93
CA PRO A 13 5.75 -3.96 43.28
C PRO A 13 4.42 -3.39 43.79
N ASP A 14 4.46 -2.61 44.89
CA ASP A 14 3.27 -2.05 45.55
C ASP A 14 2.44 -1.15 44.63
N GLU A 15 3.09 -0.54 43.64
CA GLU A 15 2.48 0.32 42.63
C GLU A 15 2.98 -0.09 41.26
N MET A 16 2.07 -0.41 40.33
CA MET A 16 2.44 -0.51 38.93
C MET A 16 2.86 0.90 38.45
N PRO A 17 3.94 1.02 37.65
CA PRO A 17 4.33 2.31 37.09
C PRO A 17 3.12 2.90 36.38
N GLU A 18 2.71 4.12 36.80
CA GLU A 18 1.56 4.78 36.20
C GLU A 18 1.72 4.76 34.68
N SER A 19 0.70 4.27 33.96
CA SER A 19 0.74 4.17 32.51
C SER A 19 1.03 5.54 31.93
N GLY A 20 2.29 5.84 31.63
CA GLY A 20 2.71 7.12 31.09
C GLY A 20 1.86 7.44 29.87
N ASN A 21 1.49 8.71 29.70
CA ASN A 21 0.63 9.18 28.61
C ASN A 21 1.18 8.72 27.23
N TRP A 22 0.74 7.56 26.75
CA TRP A 22 1.21 6.92 25.52
C TRP A 22 0.46 7.42 24.28
N LYS A 23 -0.69 8.08 24.50
CA LYS A 23 -1.51 8.74 23.50
C LYS A 23 -0.72 9.64 22.53
N PRO A 24 0.19 10.54 22.97
CA PRO A 24 1.02 11.34 22.07
C PRO A 24 1.94 10.49 21.17
N PHE A 25 2.52 9.39 21.68
CA PHE A 25 3.36 8.51 20.88
C PHE A 25 2.54 7.73 19.84
N ALA A 26 1.34 7.26 20.20
CA ALA A 26 0.42 6.63 19.29
C ALA A 26 -0.11 7.60 18.22
N LEU A 27 -0.40 8.85 18.60
CA LEU A 27 -0.81 9.87 17.64
C LEU A 27 0.33 10.23 16.68
N ALA A 28 1.54 10.41 17.20
CA ALA A 28 2.72 10.73 16.40
C ALA A 28 3.05 9.61 15.40
N SER A 29 2.91 8.34 15.81
CA SER A 29 3.16 7.21 14.90
C SER A 29 2.13 7.14 13.78
N VAL A 30 0.85 7.36 14.06
CA VAL A 30 -0.21 7.43 13.04
C VAL A 30 0.05 8.57 12.06
N VAL A 31 0.35 9.77 12.57
CA VAL A 31 0.67 10.94 11.74
C VAL A 31 1.88 10.68 10.85
N PHE A 32 2.94 10.05 11.38
CA PHE A 32 4.14 9.71 10.63
C PHE A 32 3.85 8.74 9.48
N VAL A 33 3.05 7.68 9.73
CA VAL A 33 2.66 6.71 8.70
C VAL A 33 1.86 7.38 7.59
N VAL A 34 0.87 8.21 7.95
CA VAL A 34 0.06 8.94 6.97
C VAL A 34 0.93 9.87 6.12
N LEU A 35 1.81 10.67 6.73
CA LEU A 35 2.72 11.56 6.02
C LEU A 35 3.62 10.79 5.04
N ARG A 36 4.22 9.69 5.48
CA ARG A 36 5.07 8.84 4.63
C ARG A 36 4.28 8.30 3.45
N PHE A 37 3.08 7.81 3.69
CA PHE A 37 2.23 7.28 2.63
C PHE A 37 1.85 8.36 1.62
N SER A 38 1.42 9.54 2.08
CA SER A 38 1.09 10.68 1.22
C SER A 38 2.28 11.13 0.37
N ILE A 39 3.48 11.24 0.94
CA ILE A 39 4.69 11.61 0.20
C ILE A 39 4.98 10.59 -0.90
N ILE A 40 4.93 9.29 -0.58
CA ILE A 40 5.19 8.22 -1.56
C ILE A 40 4.17 8.25 -2.69
N VAL A 41 2.88 8.41 -2.36
CA VAL A 41 1.79 8.47 -3.34
C VAL A 41 1.98 9.67 -4.27
N THR A 42 2.21 10.87 -3.72
CA THR A 42 2.44 12.08 -4.52
C THR A 42 3.68 11.95 -5.40
N TYR A 43 4.77 11.37 -4.89
CA TYR A 43 5.98 11.10 -5.66
C TYR A 43 5.71 10.15 -6.85
N ARG A 44 4.99 9.05 -6.61
CA ARG A 44 4.64 8.06 -7.66
C ARG A 44 3.71 8.61 -8.74
N LEU A 45 2.82 9.53 -8.37
CA LEU A 45 1.87 10.16 -9.29
C LEU A 45 2.50 11.27 -10.13
N LEU A 46 3.41 12.08 -9.56
CA LEU A 46 3.90 13.29 -10.22
C LEU A 46 5.34 13.17 -10.74
N PHE A 47 6.22 12.48 -10.02
CA PHE A 47 7.66 12.46 -10.29
C PHE A 47 8.15 11.14 -10.90
N SER A 48 7.30 10.12 -10.95
CA SER A 48 7.62 8.87 -11.63
C SER A 48 7.79 9.11 -13.14
N PRO A 49 8.80 8.50 -13.80
CA PRO A 49 8.91 8.53 -15.27
C PRO A 49 7.65 7.97 -15.95
N LEU A 50 6.91 7.11 -15.25
CA LEU A 50 5.65 6.52 -15.71
C LEU A 50 4.44 7.46 -15.57
N ALA A 51 4.59 8.65 -14.98
CA ALA A 51 3.51 9.64 -14.85
C ALA A 51 3.06 10.25 -16.19
N LYS A 52 3.89 10.10 -17.24
CA LYS A 52 3.58 10.56 -18.60
C LYS A 52 2.50 9.72 -19.29
N PHE A 53 2.29 8.49 -18.83
CA PHE A 53 1.36 7.56 -19.45
C PHE A 53 -0.05 7.72 -18.87
N PRO A 54 -1.09 7.65 -19.72
CA PRO A 54 -2.46 7.79 -19.28
C PRO A 54 -2.89 6.58 -18.44
N GLY A 55 -3.77 6.80 -17.46
CA GLY A 55 -4.31 5.73 -16.63
C GLY A 55 -5.12 6.23 -15.42
N PRO A 56 -5.84 5.34 -14.71
CA PRO A 56 -6.58 5.71 -13.52
C PRO A 56 -5.61 6.14 -12.40
N LYS A 57 -5.84 7.31 -11.80
CA LYS A 57 -4.99 7.84 -10.71
C LYS A 57 -4.92 6.89 -9.50
N ILE A 58 -5.99 6.14 -9.25
CA ILE A 58 -6.05 5.18 -8.14
C ILE A 58 -5.11 4.00 -8.41
N ALA A 59 -5.11 3.48 -9.63
CA ALA A 59 -4.17 2.46 -10.13
C ALA A 59 -2.71 2.95 -10.08
N ALA A 60 -2.46 4.20 -10.49
CA ALA A 60 -1.13 4.81 -10.42
C ALA A 60 -0.63 5.06 -8.98
N SER A 61 -1.53 5.12 -8.00
CA SER A 61 -1.19 5.43 -6.61
C SER A 61 -0.82 4.21 -5.78
N THR A 62 -1.56 3.09 -5.95
CA THR A 62 -1.44 1.91 -5.07
C THR A 62 -1.83 0.63 -5.81
N HIS A 63 -1.23 -0.51 -5.43
CA HIS A 63 -1.67 -1.85 -5.87
C HIS A 63 -3.02 -2.28 -5.28
N LEU A 64 -3.57 -1.52 -4.33
CA LEU A 64 -4.88 -1.82 -3.73
C LEU A 64 -6.00 -1.83 -4.77
N TYR A 65 -5.85 -1.07 -5.87
CA TYR A 65 -6.82 -1.07 -6.94
C TYR A 65 -6.92 -2.43 -7.62
N GLU A 66 -5.79 -3.01 -8.02
CA GLU A 66 -5.69 -4.37 -8.57
C GLU A 66 -6.16 -5.41 -7.54
N SER A 67 -5.62 -5.36 -6.32
CA SER A 67 -6.00 -6.29 -5.23
C SER A 67 -7.50 -6.28 -4.95
N TYR A 68 -8.17 -5.12 -5.04
CA TYR A 68 -9.62 -5.06 -4.87
C TYR A 68 -10.37 -5.89 -5.93
N TYR A 69 -9.94 -5.84 -7.19
CA TYR A 69 -10.58 -6.62 -8.24
C TYR A 69 -10.20 -8.11 -8.17
N ASP A 70 -8.98 -8.41 -7.76
CA ASP A 70 -8.53 -9.79 -7.67
C ASP A 70 -9.15 -10.53 -6.50
N TYR A 71 -9.04 -9.97 -5.29
CA TYR A 71 -9.58 -10.61 -4.08
C TYR A 71 -11.10 -10.46 -3.98
N TRP A 72 -11.64 -9.26 -4.26
CA TRP A 72 -13.05 -8.96 -3.99
C TRP A 72 -13.96 -9.15 -5.21
N LYS A 73 -13.41 -9.10 -6.42
CA LYS A 73 -14.17 -9.29 -7.67
C LYS A 73 -13.78 -10.56 -8.42
N GLN A 74 -13.19 -11.54 -7.72
CA GLN A 74 -12.88 -12.87 -8.29
C GLN A 74 -11.95 -12.81 -9.51
N GLY A 75 -10.84 -12.05 -9.43
CA GLY A 75 -9.86 -12.01 -10.52
C GLY A 75 -10.33 -11.27 -11.77
N GLN A 76 -11.31 -10.37 -11.65
CA GLN A 76 -11.88 -9.66 -12.82
C GLN A 76 -11.06 -8.45 -13.27
N TYR A 77 -9.83 -8.28 -12.77
CA TYR A 77 -9.01 -7.12 -13.08
C TYR A 77 -8.68 -7.01 -14.58
N TYR A 78 -8.48 -8.13 -15.27
CA TYR A 78 -8.26 -8.14 -16.73
C TYR A 78 -9.38 -7.45 -17.53
N LYS A 79 -10.65 -7.57 -17.10
CA LYS A 79 -11.79 -6.90 -17.75
C LYS A 79 -11.77 -5.39 -17.53
N VAL A 80 -11.19 -4.96 -16.41
CA VAL A 80 -10.99 -3.54 -16.13
C VAL A 80 -9.87 -3.02 -17.01
N ILE A 81 -8.75 -3.74 -17.10
CA ILE A 81 -7.63 -3.42 -17.97
C ILE A 81 -8.09 -3.27 -19.43
N GLN A 82 -8.91 -4.19 -19.94
CA GLN A 82 -9.47 -4.09 -21.30
C GLN A 82 -10.25 -2.79 -21.51
N ARG A 83 -11.15 -2.44 -20.57
CA ARG A 83 -11.89 -1.16 -20.59
C ARG A 83 -10.99 0.06 -20.45
N MET A 84 -9.86 -0.08 -19.75
CA MET A 84 -8.87 0.98 -19.66
C MET A 84 -8.19 1.19 -21.00
N HIS A 85 -7.82 0.13 -21.73
CA HIS A 85 -7.27 0.25 -23.08
C HIS A 85 -8.26 0.90 -24.06
N GLU A 86 -9.54 0.56 -23.96
CA GLU A 86 -10.60 1.21 -24.75
C GLU A 86 -10.72 2.71 -24.47
N LYS A 87 -10.44 3.13 -23.22
CA LYS A 87 -10.62 4.53 -22.78
C LYS A 87 -9.37 5.40 -22.94
N TYR A 88 -8.21 4.86 -22.59
CA TYR A 88 -6.95 5.60 -22.49
C TYR A 88 -6.00 5.30 -23.65
N GLY A 89 -6.26 4.26 -24.44
CA GLY A 89 -5.48 3.88 -25.61
C GLY A 89 -4.60 2.64 -25.41
N PRO A 90 -3.67 2.39 -26.34
CA PRO A 90 -2.87 1.16 -26.37
C PRO A 90 -1.95 0.98 -25.15
N ILE A 91 -1.47 2.07 -24.56
CA ILE A 91 -0.53 2.03 -23.43
C ILE A 91 -1.20 2.65 -22.21
N VAL A 92 -1.40 1.84 -21.17
CA VAL A 92 -2.09 2.27 -19.96
C VAL A 92 -1.33 1.88 -18.70
N ARG A 93 -1.25 2.81 -17.75
CA ARG A 93 -0.72 2.55 -16.42
C ARG A 93 -1.75 1.88 -15.53
N VAL A 94 -1.45 0.67 -15.08
CA VAL A 94 -2.34 -0.16 -14.26
C VAL A 94 -1.91 -0.25 -12.81
N THR A 95 -0.62 -0.09 -12.55
CA THR A 95 -0.02 -0.11 -11.22
C THR A 95 0.97 1.06 -11.11
N PRO A 96 1.49 1.36 -9.91
CA PRO A 96 2.45 2.46 -9.74
C PRO A 96 3.74 2.28 -10.55
N ASP A 97 4.08 1.06 -10.91
CA ASP A 97 5.35 0.63 -11.48
C ASP A 97 5.22 -0.11 -12.80
N GLU A 98 4.01 -0.51 -13.22
CA GLU A 98 3.80 -1.26 -14.46
C GLU A 98 2.84 -0.55 -15.44
N LEU A 99 3.12 -0.76 -16.72
CA LEU A 99 2.27 -0.39 -17.85
C LEU A 99 1.81 -1.66 -18.54
N LEU A 100 0.54 -1.72 -18.92
CA LEU A 100 0.11 -2.66 -19.94
C LEU A 100 0.10 -1.98 -21.30
N ILE A 101 0.59 -2.72 -22.28
CA ILE A 101 0.65 -2.34 -23.68
C ILE A 101 -0.19 -3.36 -24.43
N ASN A 102 -1.21 -2.88 -25.13
CA ASN A 102 -2.08 -3.68 -25.99
C ASN A 102 -1.99 -3.11 -27.42
N ASP A 103 -0.79 -3.18 -27.98
CA ASP A 103 -0.48 -2.68 -29.32
C ASP A 103 0.43 -3.69 -30.04
N PRO A 104 -0.04 -4.31 -31.14
CA PRO A 104 0.76 -5.22 -31.95
C PRO A 104 2.01 -4.55 -32.54
N ASP A 105 1.93 -3.27 -32.91
CA ASP A 105 3.03 -2.56 -33.60
C ASP A 105 4.12 -2.11 -32.62
N PHE A 106 3.79 -2.04 -31.32
CA PHE A 106 4.73 -1.63 -30.27
C PHE A 106 5.63 -2.79 -29.78
N TYR A 107 5.29 -4.04 -30.11
CA TYR A 107 6.10 -5.22 -29.74
C TYR A 107 7.51 -5.17 -30.32
N ASP A 108 7.64 -4.74 -31.59
CA ASP A 108 8.92 -4.66 -32.29
C ASP A 108 9.85 -3.57 -31.72
N THR A 109 9.30 -2.58 -31.01
CA THR A 109 10.11 -1.49 -30.42
C THR A 109 10.69 -1.86 -29.06
N VAL A 110 10.02 -2.74 -28.30
CA VAL A 110 10.41 -3.12 -26.93
C VAL A 110 11.33 -4.35 -26.92
N TYR A 111 11.12 -5.33 -27.82
CA TYR A 111 11.84 -6.60 -27.81
C TYR A 111 13.12 -6.64 -28.66
N VAL A 112 13.37 -5.62 -29.50
CA VAL A 112 14.48 -5.64 -30.48
C VAL A 112 15.71 -4.86 -29.98
N ASN A 113 15.74 -4.43 -28.70
CA ASN A 113 16.87 -3.68 -28.13
C ASN A 113 17.66 -4.47 -27.08
#